data_AF-A0A1H6XUB0-F1
#
_entry.id   AF-A0A1H6XUB0-F1
#
_cell.length_a   1.000
_cell.length_b   1.000
_cell.length_c   1.000
_cell.angle_alpha   90.00
_cell.angle_beta   90.00
_cell.angle_gamma   90.00
#
_symmetry.space_group_name_H-M   'P 1'
#
loop_
_entity.id
_entity.type
_entity.pdbx_description
1 polymer ?
#
loop_
_entity_poly.entity_id
_entity_poly.type
_entity_poly.pdbx_seq_one_letter_code
_entity_poly.pdbx_strand_id
1 'polypeptide(L)'
;MNSTLYRIMKFSFYKTTFRNMKNQITRILMILIYTSTISISDALPKNSATTRLSLRLNGKLTEPNEFIHVTNGRLTLVDHNSKYGSETELQFFAYLKRAGKIVDVNAYAHNFSVRSIELSEILRSAQVGDDIIIEPARKADNSGRKVIYVRYSMLFPVFNWFPFLNRNKGGC
;
A
#
# COMPACT_ATOMS: atom_id res chain seq x y z
N MET A 1 76.59 16.46 6.62
CA MET A 1 75.41 16.11 7.44
C MET A 1 74.15 16.22 6.57
N ASN A 2 73.17 15.31 6.76
CA ASN A 2 71.76 15.42 6.30
C ASN A 2 71.31 14.71 4.99
N SER A 3 71.67 13.44 4.77
CA SER A 3 71.01 12.62 3.72
C SER A 3 70.28 11.39 4.30
N THR A 4 70.84 10.77 5.34
CA THR A 4 70.30 9.51 5.90
C THR A 4 69.09 9.72 6.81
N LEU A 5 69.01 10.84 7.53
CA LEU A 5 67.91 11.17 8.45
C LEU A 5 66.58 11.46 7.71
N TYR A 6 66.65 12.05 6.52
CA TYR A 6 65.45 12.40 5.74
C TYR A 6 64.74 11.16 5.16
N ARG A 7 65.47 10.08 4.90
CA ARG A 7 64.93 8.84 4.32
C ARG A 7 64.18 8.00 5.35
N ILE A 8 64.61 8.01 6.61
CA ILE A 8 63.99 7.26 7.70
C ILE A 8 62.68 7.92 8.16
N MET A 9 62.63 9.27 8.20
CA MET A 9 61.40 9.99 8.55
C MET A 9 60.28 9.81 7.51
N LYS A 10 60.60 9.80 6.21
CA LYS A 10 59.59 9.59 5.15
C LYS A 10 58.98 8.18 5.19
N PHE A 11 59.76 7.16 5.54
CA PHE A 11 59.28 5.78 5.62
C PHE A 11 58.37 5.53 6.85
N SER A 12 58.65 6.20 7.97
CA SER A 12 57.83 6.12 9.18
C SER A 12 56.49 6.85 9.03
N PHE A 13 56.47 7.99 8.31
CA PHE A 13 55.25 8.76 8.10
C PHE A 13 54.25 8.04 7.19
N TYR A 14 54.70 7.44 6.08
CA TYR A 14 53.83 6.70 5.14
C TYR A 14 53.20 5.43 5.74
N LYS A 15 53.93 4.73 6.62
CA LYS A 15 53.44 3.49 7.23
C LYS A 15 52.32 3.74 8.24
N THR A 16 52.32 4.90 8.89
CA THR A 16 51.35 5.27 9.94
C THR A 16 50.03 5.77 9.34
N THR A 17 50.07 6.53 8.24
CA THR A 17 48.86 6.99 7.53
C THR A 17 48.15 5.85 6.78
N PHE A 18 48.90 4.94 6.16
CA PHE A 18 48.32 3.81 5.42
C PHE A 18 47.62 2.79 6.34
N ARG A 19 48.11 2.60 7.57
CA ARG A 19 47.49 1.72 8.57
C ARG A 19 46.16 2.29 9.11
N ASN A 20 46.03 3.62 9.19
CA ASN A 20 44.83 4.27 9.73
C ASN A 20 43.66 4.30 8.70
N MET A 21 43.95 4.42 7.41
CA MET A 21 42.94 4.36 6.34
C MET A 21 42.27 2.99 6.21
N LYS A 22 43.00 1.89 6.43
CA LYS A 22 42.45 0.53 6.33
C LYS A 22 41.35 0.24 7.37
N ASN A 23 41.47 0.83 8.57
CA ASN A 23 40.52 0.59 9.66
C ASN A 23 39.21 1.39 9.50
N GLN A 24 39.24 2.48 8.74
CA GLN A 24 38.04 3.25 8.39
C GLN A 24 37.27 2.61 7.23
N ILE A 25 37.98 2.06 6.24
CA ILE A 25 37.35 1.33 5.12
C ILE A 25 36.67 0.05 5.61
N THR A 26 37.29 -0.71 6.53
CA THR A 26 36.65 -1.89 7.14
C THR A 26 35.42 -1.53 7.96
N ARG A 27 35.43 -0.40 8.67
CA ARG A 27 34.26 0.10 9.41
C ARG A 27 33.10 0.46 8.49
N ILE A 28 33.36 1.15 7.37
CA ILE A 28 32.33 1.49 6.38
C ILE A 28 31.76 0.22 5.72
N LEU A 29 32.62 -0.76 5.40
CA LEU A 29 32.18 -2.03 4.80
C LEU A 29 31.27 -2.83 5.74
N MET A 30 31.55 -2.85 7.05
CA MET A 30 30.72 -3.54 8.05
C MET A 30 29.34 -2.87 8.22
N ILE A 31 29.26 -1.54 8.15
CA ILE A 31 27.97 -0.82 8.20
C ILE A 31 27.14 -1.12 6.94
N LEU A 32 27.78 -1.15 5.77
CA LEU A 32 27.10 -1.45 4.50
C LEU A 32 26.49 -2.86 4.49
N ILE A 33 27.22 -3.86 5.01
CA ILE A 33 26.74 -5.25 5.12
C ILE A 33 25.60 -5.36 6.14
N TYR A 34 25.59 -4.55 7.21
CA TYR A 34 24.53 -4.55 8.22
C TYR A 34 23.21 -3.97 7.71
N THR A 35 23.24 -3.07 6.72
CA THR A 35 22.02 -2.54 6.08
C THR A 35 21.44 -3.43 4.98
N SER A 36 22.18 -4.46 4.56
CA SER A 36 21.78 -5.35 3.46
C SER A 36 20.90 -6.54 3.88
N THR A 37 20.55 -6.66 5.16
CA THR A 37 19.63 -7.70 5.65
C THR A 37 18.22 -7.19 5.90
N ILE A 38 17.82 -6.07 5.28
CA ILE A 38 16.40 -5.75 5.16
C ILE A 38 15.80 -6.79 4.22
N SER A 39 15.29 -7.87 4.79
CA SER A 39 14.44 -8.83 4.10
C SER A 39 13.27 -8.06 3.51
N ILE A 40 13.32 -7.78 2.20
CA ILE A 40 12.19 -7.29 1.42
C ILE A 40 11.25 -8.47 1.22
N SER A 41 10.60 -8.90 2.29
CA SER A 41 9.71 -10.05 2.28
C SER A 41 8.46 -9.69 3.05
N ASP A 42 7.65 -8.77 2.52
CA ASP A 42 6.22 -8.62 2.85
C ASP A 42 5.48 -7.59 1.97
N ALA A 43 5.92 -7.37 0.72
CA ALA A 43 5.25 -6.43 -0.19
C ALA A 43 4.51 -7.10 -1.37
N LEU A 44 4.42 -8.43 -1.41
CA LEU A 44 3.56 -9.08 -2.40
C LEU A 44 2.12 -9.07 -1.89
N PRO A 45 1.18 -8.40 -2.58
CA PRO A 45 -0.23 -8.62 -2.30
C PRO A 45 -0.52 -10.11 -2.55
N LYS A 46 -1.05 -10.81 -1.55
CA LYS A 46 -1.57 -12.19 -1.67
C LYS A 46 -2.84 -12.22 -2.55
N ASN A 47 -2.85 -11.56 -3.71
CA ASN A 47 -3.98 -11.59 -4.64
C ASN A 47 -3.85 -12.71 -5.69
N SER A 48 -2.76 -13.50 -5.67
CA SER A 48 -2.46 -14.50 -6.69
C SER A 48 -2.90 -15.93 -6.36
N ALA A 49 -3.77 -16.14 -5.38
CA ALA A 49 -4.50 -17.39 -5.32
C ALA A 49 -5.53 -17.34 -6.45
N THR A 50 -5.43 -18.25 -7.43
CA THR A 50 -6.43 -18.51 -8.47
C THR A 50 -7.80 -18.70 -7.81
N THR A 51 -8.48 -17.58 -7.54
CA THR A 51 -9.66 -17.58 -6.70
C THR A 51 -10.81 -17.78 -7.65
N ARG A 52 -11.53 -18.88 -7.47
CA ARG A 52 -12.88 -19.12 -8.00
C ARG A 52 -13.83 -17.92 -7.84
N LEU A 53 -13.52 -16.99 -6.94
CA LEU A 53 -14.25 -15.76 -6.68
C LEU A 53 -13.61 -14.55 -7.37
N SER A 54 -14.44 -13.80 -8.09
CA SER A 54 -14.05 -12.58 -8.78
C SER A 54 -14.95 -11.42 -8.39
N LEU A 55 -14.38 -10.22 -8.43
CA LEU A 55 -15.11 -8.97 -8.22
C LEU A 55 -15.60 -8.43 -9.55
N ARG A 56 -16.82 -7.91 -9.54
CA ARG A 56 -17.37 -7.15 -10.64
C ARG A 56 -17.69 -5.74 -10.22
N LEU A 57 -17.34 -4.78 -11.07
CA LEU A 57 -17.79 -3.41 -10.99
C LEU A 57 -18.71 -3.13 -12.17
N ASN A 58 -19.95 -2.74 -11.89
CA ASN A 58 -20.97 -2.49 -12.92
C ASN A 58 -21.14 -3.68 -13.89
N GLY A 59 -21.05 -4.91 -13.36
CA GLY A 59 -21.19 -6.14 -14.13
C GLY A 59 -19.95 -6.55 -14.94
N LYS A 60 -18.88 -5.75 -14.96
CA LYS A 60 -17.60 -6.11 -15.60
C LYS A 60 -16.63 -6.70 -14.58
N LEU A 61 -15.86 -7.71 -14.98
CA LEU A 61 -14.77 -8.23 -14.16
C LEU A 61 -13.74 -7.11 -13.93
N THR A 62 -13.35 -6.89 -12.69
CA THR A 62 -12.48 -5.78 -12.32
C THR A 62 -11.43 -6.27 -11.35
N GLU A 63 -10.17 -5.95 -11.67
CA GLU A 63 -9.05 -6.27 -10.79
C GLU A 63 -8.96 -5.26 -9.64
N PRO A 64 -8.55 -5.66 -8.43
CA PRO A 64 -8.40 -4.75 -7.29
C PRO A 64 -7.51 -3.52 -7.55
N ASN A 65 -6.65 -3.56 -8.56
CA ASN A 65 -5.77 -2.46 -8.93
C ASN A 65 -6.46 -1.36 -9.76
N GLU A 66 -7.64 -1.62 -10.30
CA GLU A 66 -8.39 -0.67 -11.15
C GLU A 66 -9.27 0.30 -10.33
N PHE A 67 -9.33 0.10 -9.02
CA PHE A 67 -10.11 0.95 -8.12
C PHE A 67 -9.30 2.18 -7.70
N ILE A 68 -9.83 3.35 -8.02
CA ILE A 68 -9.33 4.67 -7.61
C ILE A 68 -10.34 5.32 -6.65
N HIS A 69 -9.90 6.32 -5.88
CA HIS A 69 -10.76 7.01 -4.89
C HIS A 69 -12.08 7.58 -5.46
N VAL A 70 -12.14 7.83 -6.76
CA VAL A 70 -13.33 8.35 -7.45
C VAL A 70 -14.14 7.28 -8.20
N THR A 71 -13.77 6.01 -8.08
CA THR A 71 -14.48 4.93 -8.76
C THR A 71 -15.90 4.84 -8.22
N ASN A 72 -16.87 5.05 -9.09
CA ASN A 72 -18.28 4.87 -8.78
C ASN A 72 -18.83 3.64 -9.49
N GLY A 73 -19.70 2.92 -8.81
CA GLY A 73 -20.37 1.77 -9.40
C GLY A 73 -20.85 0.76 -8.37
N ARG A 74 -21.61 -0.21 -8.86
CA ARG A 74 -22.11 -1.33 -8.06
C ARG A 74 -21.08 -2.45 -8.05
N LEU A 75 -20.64 -2.81 -6.85
CA LEU A 75 -19.72 -3.90 -6.61
C LEU A 75 -20.49 -5.19 -6.31
N THR A 76 -20.15 -6.27 -6.98
CA THR A 76 -20.68 -7.62 -6.73
C THR A 76 -19.55 -8.64 -6.64
N LEU A 77 -19.74 -9.66 -5.81
CA LEU A 77 -18.82 -10.78 -5.69
C LEU A 77 -19.45 -12.02 -6.34
N VAL A 78 -18.71 -12.66 -7.24
CA VAL A 78 -19.22 -13.77 -8.05
C VAL A 78 -18.35 -14.99 -7.89
N ASP A 79 -19.00 -16.15 -7.80
CA ASP A 79 -18.38 -17.47 -7.85
C ASP A 79 -18.52 -18.10 -9.24
N HIS A 80 -17.38 -18.37 -9.91
CA HIS A 80 -17.31 -18.95 -11.24
C HIS A 80 -17.45 -20.49 -11.31
N ASN A 81 -17.41 -21.21 -10.19
CA ASN A 81 -17.45 -22.67 -10.16
C ASN A 81 -18.65 -23.17 -9.35
N SER A 82 -19.77 -22.43 -9.35
CA SER A 82 -20.99 -22.94 -8.72
C SER A 82 -21.26 -24.36 -9.23
N LYS A 83 -21.71 -25.26 -8.35
CA LYS A 83 -21.99 -26.67 -8.68
C LYS A 83 -22.91 -26.87 -9.89
N TYR A 84 -23.50 -25.78 -10.40
CA TYR A 84 -24.49 -25.74 -11.48
C TYR A 84 -23.94 -25.09 -12.77
N GLY A 85 -22.64 -24.86 -12.90
CA GLY A 85 -22.02 -24.35 -14.14
C GLY A 85 -22.38 -22.91 -14.51
N SER A 86 -23.08 -22.20 -13.62
CA SER A 86 -23.48 -20.79 -13.78
C SER A 86 -22.84 -19.92 -12.70
N GLU A 87 -22.42 -18.73 -13.09
CA GLU A 87 -21.89 -17.74 -12.17
C GLU A 87 -22.92 -17.39 -11.10
N THR A 88 -22.55 -17.50 -9.82
CA THR A 88 -23.47 -17.21 -8.71
C THR A 88 -23.00 -15.99 -7.93
N GLU A 89 -23.90 -15.04 -7.72
CA GLU A 89 -23.64 -13.90 -6.84
C GLU A 89 -23.61 -14.34 -5.38
N LEU A 90 -22.54 -13.98 -4.68
CA LEU A 90 -22.33 -14.28 -3.28
C LEU A 90 -22.67 -13.08 -2.40
N GLN A 91 -23.07 -13.38 -1.17
CA GLN A 91 -23.12 -12.37 -0.12
C GLN A 91 -21.73 -12.14 0.45
N PHE A 92 -21.39 -10.88 0.71
CA PHE A 92 -20.09 -10.46 1.21
C PHE A 92 -20.23 -9.29 2.19
N PHE A 93 -19.21 -9.08 2.99
CA PHE A 93 -19.00 -7.88 3.79
C PHE A 93 -18.01 -6.98 3.08
N ALA A 94 -18.22 -5.66 3.18
CA ALA A 94 -17.32 -4.68 2.60
C ALA A 94 -17.10 -3.54 3.60
N TYR A 95 -15.84 -3.28 3.95
CA TYR A 95 -15.52 -2.30 4.98
C TYR A 95 -14.14 -1.69 4.79
N LEU A 96 -13.94 -0.52 5.37
CA LEU A 96 -12.68 0.22 5.32
C LEU A 96 -11.78 -0.13 6.51
N LYS A 97 -10.48 -0.20 6.23
CA LYS A 97 -9.43 -0.41 7.21
C LYS A 97 -8.32 0.63 7.02
N ARG A 98 -8.00 1.36 8.09
CA ARG A 98 -6.92 2.35 8.14
C ARG A 98 -5.91 1.94 9.18
N ALA A 99 -4.65 1.80 8.79
CA ALA A 99 -3.55 1.47 9.69
C ALA A 99 -3.86 0.28 10.63
N GLY A 100 -4.47 -0.78 10.10
CA GLY A 100 -4.81 -1.96 10.90
C GLY A 100 -6.22 -1.97 11.50
N LYS A 101 -6.93 -0.84 11.56
CA LYS A 101 -8.20 -0.69 12.29
C LYS A 101 -9.38 -0.40 11.36
N ILE A 102 -10.56 -0.85 11.73
CA ILE A 102 -11.79 -0.57 10.96
C ILE A 102 -12.18 0.89 11.15
N VAL A 103 -12.41 1.61 10.05
CA VAL A 103 -12.64 3.07 10.05
C VAL A 103 -14.07 3.42 10.48
N ASP A 104 -15.04 2.67 9.99
CA ASP A 104 -16.45 2.90 10.27
C ASP A 104 -17.09 1.61 10.79
N VAL A 105 -17.02 1.42 12.11
CA VAL A 105 -17.54 0.23 12.79
C VAL A 105 -19.07 0.14 12.67
N ASN A 106 -19.74 1.27 12.42
CA ASN A 106 -21.19 1.33 12.28
C ASN A 106 -21.65 1.30 10.81
N ALA A 107 -20.71 1.24 9.85
CA ALA A 107 -21.08 1.11 8.44
C ALA A 107 -21.93 -0.14 8.22
N TYR A 108 -23.05 0.03 7.53
CA TYR A 108 -24.02 -1.05 7.27
C TYR A 108 -23.34 -2.27 6.61
N ALA A 109 -22.44 -2.00 5.66
CA ALA A 109 -21.69 -2.99 4.90
C ALA A 109 -20.67 -3.82 5.72
N HIS A 110 -20.30 -3.33 6.91
CA HIS A 110 -19.46 -4.06 7.85
C HIS A 110 -20.29 -5.02 8.72
N ASN A 111 -21.51 -4.60 9.10
CA ASN A 111 -22.36 -5.34 10.04
C ASN A 111 -23.29 -6.34 9.35
N PHE A 112 -23.62 -6.12 8.08
CA PHE A 112 -24.54 -6.95 7.32
C PHE A 112 -23.92 -7.44 6.02
N SER A 113 -24.13 -8.72 5.73
CA SER A 113 -23.71 -9.30 4.47
C SER A 113 -24.66 -8.84 3.36
N VAL A 114 -24.10 -8.30 2.29
CA VAL A 114 -24.83 -7.76 1.15
C VAL A 114 -24.48 -8.52 -0.12
N ARG A 115 -25.40 -8.60 -1.08
CA ARG A 115 -25.12 -9.18 -2.41
C ARG A 115 -24.49 -8.18 -3.37
N SER A 116 -24.77 -6.91 -3.15
CA SER A 116 -24.24 -5.81 -3.96
C SER A 116 -24.20 -4.56 -3.10
N ILE A 117 -23.20 -3.71 -3.33
CA ILE A 117 -23.09 -2.42 -2.65
C ILE A 117 -22.61 -1.37 -3.64
N GLU A 118 -23.03 -0.12 -3.44
CA GLU A 118 -22.47 0.99 -4.18
C GLU A 118 -21.12 1.38 -3.58
N LEU A 119 -20.08 1.40 -4.43
CA LEU A 119 -18.72 1.68 -3.96
C LEU A 119 -18.59 3.08 -3.37
N SER A 120 -19.40 4.03 -3.83
CA SER A 120 -19.49 5.40 -3.28
C SER A 120 -19.87 5.42 -1.80
N GLU A 121 -20.70 4.47 -1.33
CA GLU A 121 -21.12 4.36 0.07
C GLU A 121 -19.94 4.03 0.98
N ILE A 122 -19.06 3.14 0.51
CA ILE A 122 -17.83 2.77 1.21
C ILE A 122 -16.81 3.91 1.09
N LEU A 123 -16.64 4.47 -0.13
CA LEU A 123 -15.63 5.49 -0.41
C LEU A 123 -15.91 6.84 0.28
N ARG A 124 -17.15 7.11 0.69
CA ARG A 124 -17.53 8.36 1.36
C ARG A 124 -16.69 8.66 2.62
N SER A 125 -16.28 7.64 3.36
CA SER A 125 -15.42 7.77 4.55
C SER A 125 -13.95 7.37 4.29
N ALA A 126 -13.62 6.97 3.05
CA ALA A 126 -12.29 6.54 2.66
C ALA A 126 -11.33 7.71 2.51
N GLN A 127 -10.12 7.52 3.03
CA GLN A 127 -8.97 8.38 2.78
C GLN A 127 -7.95 7.64 1.93
N VAL A 128 -7.09 8.40 1.25
CA VAL A 128 -5.99 7.82 0.49
C VAL A 128 -5.06 7.09 1.46
N GLY A 129 -4.70 5.85 1.10
CA GLY A 129 -3.92 4.96 1.97
C GLY A 129 -4.77 4.02 2.84
N ASP A 130 -6.10 4.11 2.76
CA ASP A 130 -6.98 3.10 3.36
C ASP A 130 -7.05 1.84 2.50
N ASP A 131 -7.37 0.72 3.15
CA ASP A 131 -7.68 -0.55 2.52
C ASP A 131 -9.20 -0.77 2.54
N ILE A 132 -9.81 -1.00 1.39
CA ILE A 132 -11.15 -1.57 1.31
C ILE A 132 -10.99 -3.09 1.36
N ILE A 133 -11.64 -3.71 2.33
CA ILE A 133 -11.67 -5.16 2.50
C ILE A 133 -13.03 -5.65 2.01
N ILE A 134 -13.00 -6.63 1.12
CA ILE A 134 -14.19 -7.37 0.68
C ILE A 134 -14.00 -8.83 1.07
N GLU A 135 -14.90 -9.36 1.87
CA GLU A 135 -14.82 -10.74 2.35
C GLU A 135 -16.14 -11.49 2.14
N PRO A 136 -16.10 -12.75 1.66
CA PRO A 136 -17.31 -13.54 1.50
C PRO A 136 -17.97 -13.82 2.86
N ALA A 137 -19.31 -13.81 2.92
CA ALA A 137 -20.03 -14.08 4.16
C ALA A 137 -19.92 -15.55 4.61
N ARG A 138 -19.62 -16.46 3.67
CA ARG A 138 -19.45 -17.89 3.94
C ARG A 138 -17.99 -18.19 4.27
N LYS A 139 -17.76 -18.79 5.45
CA LYS A 139 -16.41 -19.16 5.91
C LYS A 139 -15.64 -20.11 4.98
N ALA A 140 -16.36 -20.97 4.24
CA ALA A 140 -15.76 -21.87 3.26
C ALA A 140 -15.06 -21.12 2.11
N ASP A 141 -15.49 -19.88 1.86
CA ASP A 141 -15.04 -19.04 0.76
C ASP A 141 -14.02 -17.98 1.23
N ASN A 142 -13.58 -18.00 2.50
CA ASN A 142 -12.68 -16.99 3.08
C ASN A 142 -11.36 -16.78 2.30
N SER A 143 -10.93 -17.76 1.52
CA SER A 143 -9.79 -17.61 0.59
C SER A 143 -10.00 -16.57 -0.50
N GLY A 144 -11.25 -16.17 -0.75
CA GLY A 144 -11.63 -15.14 -1.71
C GLY A 144 -11.74 -13.73 -1.15
N ARG A 145 -11.19 -13.48 0.04
CA ARG A 145 -11.00 -12.13 0.55
C ARG A 145 -10.17 -11.29 -0.44
N LYS A 146 -10.69 -10.12 -0.80
CA LYS A 146 -10.01 -9.15 -1.66
C LYS A 146 -9.69 -7.90 -0.86
N VAL A 147 -8.51 -7.34 -1.14
CA VAL A 147 -8.03 -6.10 -0.54
C VAL A 147 -7.79 -5.13 -1.69
N ILE A 148 -8.47 -3.99 -1.63
CA ILE A 148 -8.36 -2.92 -2.61
C ILE A 148 -7.73 -1.73 -1.91
N TYR A 149 -6.62 -1.24 -2.44
CA TYR A 149 -5.93 -0.08 -1.89
C TYR A 149 -6.52 1.21 -2.45
N VAL A 150 -6.94 2.11 -1.57
CA VAL A 150 -7.48 3.42 -1.97
C VAL A 150 -6.33 4.32 -2.43
N ARG A 151 -6.17 4.42 -3.74
CA ARG A 151 -5.11 5.21 -4.39
C ARG A 151 -5.58 6.61 -4.77
N TYR A 152 -4.62 7.52 -4.76
CA TYR A 152 -4.77 8.85 -5.35
C TYR A 152 -4.95 8.71 -6.87
N SER A 153 -5.95 9.35 -7.45
CA SER A 153 -6.02 9.51 -8.89
C SER A 153 -5.22 10.76 -9.27
N MET A 154 -4.10 10.57 -9.98
CA MET A 154 -3.26 11.68 -10.45
C MET A 154 -4.00 12.68 -11.36
N LEU A 155 -5.21 12.34 -11.80
CA LEU A 155 -6.04 13.14 -12.71
C LEU A 155 -6.93 14.18 -12.00
N PHE A 156 -6.92 14.23 -10.66
CA PHE A 156 -7.54 15.32 -9.90
C PHE A 156 -6.44 16.10 -9.19
N PRO A 157 -5.80 17.07 -9.85
CA PRO A 157 -5.17 18.14 -9.10
C PRO A 157 -6.25 18.71 -8.18
N VAL A 158 -6.01 18.65 -6.87
CA VAL A 158 -6.73 19.46 -5.89
C VAL A 158 -6.28 20.89 -6.17
N PHE A 159 -6.81 21.47 -7.25
CA PHE A 159 -6.59 22.85 -7.62
C PHE A 159 -7.33 23.68 -6.58
N ASN A 160 -6.62 24.02 -5.52
CA ASN A 160 -6.96 25.16 -4.68
C ASN A 160 -6.61 26.43 -5.49
N TRP A 161 -7.29 26.65 -6.62
CA TRP A 161 -6.93 27.70 -7.60
C TRP A 161 -7.09 29.11 -6.99
N PHE A 162 -7.80 29.27 -5.88
CA PHE A 162 -8.06 30.57 -5.29
C PHE A 162 -7.90 30.61 -3.76
N PRO A 163 -6.67 30.53 -3.22
CA PRO A 163 -6.44 30.85 -1.80
C PRO A 163 -6.68 32.35 -1.50
N PHE A 164 -6.87 33.19 -2.52
CA PHE A 164 -7.03 34.64 -2.37
C PHE A 164 -8.49 35.10 -2.16
N LEU A 165 -9.50 34.24 -2.40
CA LEU A 165 -10.91 34.64 -2.29
C LEU A 165 -11.45 34.68 -0.85
N ASN A 166 -10.66 34.28 0.16
CA ASN A 166 -11.08 34.35 1.56
C ASN A 166 -10.46 35.53 2.32
N ARG A 167 -10.37 36.69 1.66
CA ARG A 167 -10.01 37.98 2.28
C ARG A 167 -11.14 39.00 2.18
N ASN A 168 -12.26 38.69 2.81
CA ASN A 168 -13.17 39.72 3.32
C ASN A 168 -12.96 39.71 4.85
N LYS A 169 -11.92 40.34 5.41
CA LYS A 169 -11.89 41.76 5.81
C LYS A 169 -13.28 42.38 6.00
N GLY A 170 -13.58 42.67 7.27
CA GLY A 170 -14.39 43.81 7.69
C GLY A 170 -15.90 43.59 7.71
N GLY A 171 -16.44 43.40 8.90
CA GLY A 171 -17.84 43.64 9.23
C GLY A 171 -17.90 44.11 10.68
N CYS A 172 -18.51 45.29 10.89
CA CYS A 172 -18.53 46.09 12.11
C CYS A 172 -19.09 45.40 13.36
#